data_AF-A0A0F9J201-F1
#
_entry.id   AF-A0A0F9J201-F1
#
_cell.length_a   1.000
_cell.length_b   1.000
_cell.length_c   1.000
_cell.angle_alpha   90.00
_cell.angle_beta   90.00
_cell.angle_gamma   90.00
#
_symmetry.space_group_name_H-M   'P 1'
#
loop_
_entity.id
_entity.type
_entity.pdbx_description
1 polymer ?
#
loop_
_entity_poly.entity_id
_entity_poly.type
_entity_poly.pdbx_seq_one_letter_code
_entity_poly.pdbx_strand_id
1 'polypeptide(L)'
;MAIKSKSYRKQIMARVRTKREKALVVVGKQAVGFVKPLVPVDTGNLRASIISEPGETGHITIGTNVHYAPHVEFGTVKMGAQPFLRPGILNNKQILATTFAKMMKGL
;
A
#
# COMPACT_ATOMS: atom_id res chain seq x y z
N MET A 1 6.79 45.03 25.05
CA MET A 1 5.86 44.40 24.08
C MET A 1 6.11 42.90 24.06
N ALA A 2 5.24 42.11 24.68
CA ALA A 2 5.37 40.65 24.68
C ALA A 2 4.85 40.08 23.35
N ILE A 3 5.75 39.54 22.53
CA ILE A 3 5.38 38.80 21.32
C ILE A 3 4.71 37.49 21.79
N LYS A 4 3.37 37.46 21.82
CA LYS A 4 2.62 36.21 22.05
C LYS A 4 2.85 35.30 20.83
N SER A 5 3.82 34.40 20.90
CA SER A 5 4.04 33.41 19.84
C SER A 5 2.87 32.41 19.84
N LYS A 6 2.02 32.47 18.81
CA LYS A 6 0.91 31.52 18.63
C LYS A 6 1.49 30.17 18.17
N SER A 7 1.44 29.15 19.04
CA SER A 7 1.99 27.82 18.76
C SER A 7 1.07 27.04 17.82
N TYR A 8 1.49 26.85 16.57
CA TYR A 8 0.76 26.07 15.56
C TYR A 8 1.17 24.58 15.50
N ARG A 9 2.09 24.16 16.37
CA ARG A 9 2.69 22.81 16.37
C ARG A 9 1.64 21.70 16.33
N LYS A 10 0.63 21.76 17.19
CA LYS A 10 -0.43 20.74 17.26
C LYS A 10 -1.21 20.62 15.94
N GLN A 11 -1.51 21.75 15.31
CA GLN A 11 -2.25 21.81 14.05
C GLN A 11 -1.40 21.30 12.88
N ILE A 12 -0.11 21.67 12.84
CA ILE A 12 0.82 21.20 11.82
C ILE A 12 0.99 19.69 11.94
N MET A 13 1.23 19.15 13.14
CA MET A 13 1.38 17.70 13.34
C MET A 13 0.12 16.92 12.97
N ALA A 14 -1.06 17.45 13.28
CA ALA A 14 -2.33 16.84 12.85
C ALA A 14 -2.44 16.82 11.31
N ARG A 15 -2.11 17.93 10.64
CA ARG A 15 -2.12 18.02 9.17
C ARG A 15 -1.12 17.05 8.54
N VAL A 16 0.09 16.95 9.08
CA VAL A 16 1.11 15.97 8.65
C VAL A 16 0.56 14.55 8.74
N ARG A 17 -0.01 14.19 9.89
CA ARG A 17 -0.58 12.85 10.12
C ARG A 17 -1.69 12.54 9.12
N THR A 18 -2.69 13.41 9.00
CA THR A 18 -3.82 13.19 8.08
C THR A 18 -3.36 13.10 6.63
N LYS A 19 -2.39 13.93 6.22
CA LYS A 19 -1.86 13.90 4.85
C LYS A 19 -1.06 12.62 4.59
N ARG A 20 -0.28 12.16 5.57
CA ARG A 20 0.44 10.87 5.51
C ARG A 20 -0.52 9.69 5.38
N GLU A 21 -1.56 9.63 6.20
CA GLU A 21 -2.57 8.55 6.14
C GLU A 21 -3.26 8.51 4.78
N LYS A 22 -3.67 9.67 4.24
CA LYS A 22 -4.23 9.77 2.88
C LYS A 22 -3.24 9.33 1.82
N ALA A 23 -1.97 9.72 1.94
CA ALA A 23 -0.93 9.33 1.00
C ALA A 23 -0.72 7.81 0.98
N LEU A 24 -0.72 7.17 2.16
CA LEU A 24 -0.62 5.71 2.26
C LEU A 24 -1.80 5.01 1.60
N VAL A 25 -3.03 5.46 1.84
CA VAL A 25 -4.23 4.85 1.22
C VAL A 25 -4.16 4.89 -0.31
N VAL A 26 -3.69 5.99 -0.91
CA VAL A 26 -3.53 6.10 -2.36
C VAL A 26 -2.43 5.17 -2.87
N VAL A 27 -1.29 5.10 -2.17
CA VAL A 27 -0.20 4.18 -2.50
C VAL A 27 -0.67 2.73 -2.44
N GLY A 28 -1.43 2.33 -1.41
CA GLY A 28 -1.99 0.98 -1.30
C GLY A 28 -2.94 0.63 -2.43
N LYS A 29 -3.84 1.55 -2.80
CA LYS A 29 -4.74 1.37 -3.96
C LYS A 29 -3.96 1.19 -5.25
N GLN A 30 -2.92 1.99 -5.46
CA GLN A 30 -2.07 1.90 -6.65
C GLN A 30 -1.30 0.59 -6.67
N ALA A 31 -0.77 0.16 -5.52
CA ALA A 31 -0.07 -1.10 -5.36
C ALA A 31 -0.97 -2.31 -5.66
N VAL A 32 -2.21 -2.31 -5.18
CA VAL A 32 -3.21 -3.33 -5.56
C VAL A 32 -3.43 -3.35 -7.08
N GLY A 33 -3.47 -2.18 -7.71
CA GLY A 33 -3.55 -2.03 -9.16
C GLY A 33 -2.39 -2.66 -9.93
N PHE A 34 -1.18 -2.68 -9.35
CA PHE A 34 -0.01 -3.36 -9.94
C PHE A 34 0.01 -4.87 -9.68
N VAL A 35 -0.54 -5.31 -8.55
CA VAL A 35 -0.60 -6.73 -8.19
C VAL A 35 -1.66 -7.46 -9.00
N LYS A 36 -2.87 -6.90 -9.12
CA LYS A 36 -4.01 -7.59 -9.77
C LYS A 36 -3.73 -8.13 -11.18
N PRO A 37 -2.98 -7.45 -12.08
CA PRO A 37 -2.65 -7.99 -13.41
C PRO A 37 -1.71 -9.20 -13.38
N LEU A 38 -0.92 -9.37 -12.33
CA LEU A 38 0.04 -10.47 -12.19
C LEU A 38 -0.58 -11.72 -11.55
N VAL A 39 -1.76 -11.59 -10.93
CA VAL A 39 -2.45 -12.71 -10.28
C VAL A 39 -2.90 -13.72 -11.34
N PRO A 40 -2.50 -15.00 -11.22
CA PRO A 40 -3.01 -16.04 -12.11
C PRO A 40 -4.52 -16.20 -11.93
N VAL A 41 -5.23 -16.38 -13.04
CA VAL A 41 -6.69 -16.39 -13.06
C VAL A 41 -7.18 -17.79 -13.43
N ASP A 42 -7.90 -18.38 -12.48
CA ASP A 42 -8.77 -19.53 -12.72
C ASP A 42 -10.24 -19.06 -12.66
N THR A 43 -10.82 -18.99 -11.47
CA THR A 43 -12.18 -18.41 -11.24
C THR A 43 -12.17 -16.89 -11.03
N GLY A 44 -10.99 -16.28 -10.87
CA GLY A 44 -10.83 -14.86 -10.56
C GLY A 44 -11.00 -14.47 -9.08
N ASN A 45 -11.39 -15.41 -8.19
CA ASN A 45 -11.59 -15.14 -6.77
C ASN A 45 -10.34 -14.53 -6.09
N LEU A 46 -9.16 -15.13 -6.32
CA LEU A 46 -7.90 -14.62 -5.78
C LEU A 46 -7.64 -13.17 -6.20
N ARG A 47 -7.79 -12.87 -7.50
CA ARG A 47 -7.60 -11.53 -8.05
C ARG A 47 -8.58 -10.51 -7.48
N ALA A 48 -9.84 -10.91 -7.31
CA ALA A 48 -10.88 -10.05 -6.74
C ALA A 48 -10.63 -9.74 -5.25
N SER A 49 -10.11 -10.72 -4.51
CA SER A 49 -9.86 -10.63 -3.07
C SER A 49 -8.64 -9.78 -2.65
N ILE A 50 -7.77 -9.40 -3.59
CA ILE A 50 -6.61 -8.55 -3.27
C ILE A 50 -7.08 -7.15 -2.88
N ILE A 51 -6.78 -6.78 -1.63
CA ILE A 51 -7.10 -5.47 -1.05
C ILE A 51 -5.87 -4.84 -0.37
N SER A 52 -5.97 -3.56 -0.09
CA SER A 52 -5.02 -2.83 0.76
C SER A 52 -5.74 -2.24 1.96
N GLU A 53 -5.21 -2.46 3.15
CA GLU A 53 -5.79 -2.00 4.41
C GLU A 53 -4.75 -1.24 5.24
N PRO A 54 -5.15 -0.14 5.92
CA PRO A 54 -4.26 0.56 6.84
C PRO A 54 -3.74 -0.40 7.92
N GLY A 55 -2.41 -0.47 8.08
CA GLY A 55 -1.78 -1.25 9.14
C GLY A 55 -1.50 -0.38 10.37
N GLU A 56 -0.39 -0.67 11.05
CA GLU A 56 0.14 0.19 12.10
C GLU A 56 0.41 1.63 11.60
N THR A 57 0.61 2.56 12.54
CA THR A 57 0.85 3.97 12.20
C THR A 57 1.98 4.11 11.19
N GLY A 58 1.64 4.56 9.98
CA GLY A 58 2.62 4.76 8.91
C GLY A 58 2.81 3.59 7.96
N HIS A 59 2.02 2.51 8.11
CA HIS A 59 2.09 1.31 7.28
C HIS A 59 0.76 1.07 6.54
N ILE A 60 0.86 0.39 5.40
CA ILE A 60 -0.28 -0.16 4.66
C ILE A 60 0.01 -1.61 4.32
N THR A 61 -0.96 -2.47 4.62
CA THR A 61 -0.88 -3.91 4.37
C THR A 61 -1.60 -4.22 3.06
N ILE A 62 -1.02 -5.11 2.26
CA ILE A 62 -1.61 -5.54 0.99
C ILE A 62 -1.65 -7.06 1.01
N GLY A 63 -2.80 -7.63 0.68
CA GLY A 63 -2.96 -9.07 0.71
C GLY A 63 -4.38 -9.51 0.42
N THR A 64 -4.69 -10.71 0.89
CA THR A 64 -5.98 -11.38 0.73
C THR A 64 -6.21 -12.32 1.91
N ASN A 65 -7.48 -12.59 2.21
CA ASN A 65 -7.92 -13.61 3.16
C ASN A 65 -8.07 -15.01 2.52
N VAL A 66 -7.76 -15.15 1.23
CA VAL A 66 -7.85 -16.42 0.51
C VAL A 66 -6.74 -17.37 0.97
N HIS A 67 -7.13 -18.47 1.60
CA HIS A 67 -6.21 -19.41 2.25
C HIS A 67 -5.15 -20.02 1.31
N TYR A 68 -5.47 -20.20 0.02
CA TYR A 68 -4.54 -20.77 -0.95
C TYR A 68 -3.59 -19.74 -1.60
N ALA A 69 -3.74 -18.45 -1.30
CA ALA A 69 -2.87 -17.41 -1.87
C ALA A 69 -1.36 -17.63 -1.59
N PRO A 70 -0.92 -18.08 -0.39
CA PRO A 70 0.48 -18.39 -0.16
C PRO A 70 1.01 -19.54 -1.02
N HIS A 71 0.17 -20.53 -1.30
CA HIS A 71 0.54 -21.64 -2.19
C HIS A 71 0.75 -21.16 -3.62
N VAL A 72 -0.03 -20.18 -4.08
CA VAL A 72 0.15 -19.54 -5.39
C VAL A 72 1.42 -18.69 -5.42
N GLU A 73 1.63 -17.83 -4.42
CA GLU A 73 2.80 -16.93 -4.38
C GLU A 73 4.13 -17.69 -4.25
N PHE A 74 4.18 -18.73 -3.42
CA PHE A 74 5.43 -19.42 -3.06
C PHE A 74 5.59 -20.83 -3.64
N GLY A 75 4.54 -21.38 -4.24
CA GLY A 75 4.53 -22.75 -4.74
C GLY A 75 4.35 -23.78 -3.63
N THR A 76 4.24 -25.04 -4.04
CA THR A 76 4.17 -26.21 -3.15
C THR A 76 4.97 -27.36 -3.76
N VAL A 77 5.08 -28.49 -3.06
CA VAL A 77 5.71 -29.70 -3.63
C VAL A 77 5.04 -30.23 -4.89
N LYS A 78 3.77 -29.83 -5.15
CA LYS A 78 2.97 -30.28 -6.30
C LYS A 78 2.85 -29.24 -7.41
N MET A 79 3.34 -28.01 -7.20
CA MET A 79 3.10 -26.87 -8.11
C MET A 79 4.21 -25.82 -7.97
N GLY A 80 4.75 -25.36 -9.10
CA GLY A 80 5.69 -24.23 -9.11
C GLY A 80 5.07 -22.91 -8.62
N ALA A 81 5.91 -22.02 -8.09
CA ALA A 81 5.48 -20.71 -7.62
C ALA A 81 5.00 -19.81 -8.76
N GLN A 82 3.91 -19.08 -8.54
CA GLN A 82 3.36 -18.06 -9.43
C GLN A 82 3.26 -16.74 -8.67
N PRO A 83 4.41 -16.07 -8.43
CA PRO A 83 4.46 -14.88 -7.59
C PRO A 83 3.73 -13.70 -8.26
N PHE A 84 2.89 -13.01 -7.50
CA PHE A 84 2.09 -11.87 -7.94
C PHE A 84 2.24 -10.66 -7.02
N LEU A 85 2.37 -10.87 -5.70
CA LEU A 85 2.54 -9.79 -4.72
C LEU A 85 3.93 -9.18 -4.79
N ARG A 86 4.97 -9.99 -4.58
CA ARG A 86 6.37 -9.52 -4.60
C ARG A 86 6.73 -8.79 -5.90
N PRO A 87 6.51 -9.37 -7.10
CA PRO A 87 6.84 -8.67 -8.34
C PRO A 87 5.98 -7.41 -8.54
N GLY A 88 4.70 -7.43 -8.16
CA GLY A 88 3.82 -6.26 -8.27
C GLY A 88 4.31 -5.06 -7.46
N ILE A 89 4.88 -5.29 -6.28
CA ILE A 89 5.42 -4.22 -5.43
C ILE A 89 6.85 -3.84 -5.82
N LEU A 90 7.74 -4.82 -5.98
CA LEU A 90 9.17 -4.55 -6.18
C LEU A 90 9.44 -3.85 -7.51
N ASN A 91 8.79 -4.28 -8.59
CA ASN A 91 8.97 -3.67 -9.92
C ASN A 91 8.44 -2.24 -9.98
N ASN A 92 7.46 -1.91 -9.13
CA ASN A 92 6.81 -0.60 -9.11
C ASN A 92 7.22 0.28 -7.91
N LYS A 93 8.24 -0.14 -7.15
CA LYS A 93 8.69 0.55 -5.92
C LYS A 93 8.93 2.05 -6.14
N GLN A 94 9.58 2.41 -7.24
CA GLN A 94 9.89 3.81 -7.55
C GLN A 94 8.62 4.64 -7.84
N ILE A 95 7.64 4.04 -8.52
CA ILE A 95 6.37 4.70 -8.83
C ILE A 95 5.58 4.93 -7.54
N LEU A 96 5.50 3.92 -6.67
CA LEU A 96 4.85 4.03 -5.37
C LEU A 96 5.50 5.11 -4.49
N ALA A 97 6.84 5.17 -4.47
CA ALA A 97 7.59 6.17 -3.71
C ALA A 97 7.37 7.60 -4.26
N THR A 98 7.32 7.77 -5.58
CA THR A 98 7.07 9.07 -6.20
C THR A 98 5.62 9.53 -6.02
N THR A 99 4.64 8.64 -6.07
CA THR A 99 3.24 8.95 -5.72
C THR A 99 3.13 9.44 -4.28
N PHE A 100 3.78 8.75 -3.33
CA PHE A 100 3.81 9.17 -1.94
C PHE A 100 4.44 10.56 -1.79
N ALA A 101 5.63 10.77 -2.37
CA ALA A 101 6.32 12.06 -2.32
C ALA A 101 5.48 13.19 -2.94
N LYS A 102 4.81 12.93 -4.07
CA LYS A 102 3.91 13.89 -4.73
C LYS A 102 2.74 14.28 -3.82
N MET A 103 2.16 13.31 -3.11
CA MET A 103 1.08 13.61 -2.16
C MET A 103 1.56 14.35 -0.93
N MET A 104 2.80 14.15 -0.50
CA MET A 104 3.39 14.87 0.63
C MET A 104 3.82 16.30 0.27
N LYS A 105 4.12 16.60 -1.00
CA LYS A 105 4.43 17.97 -1.46
C LYS A 105 3.31 18.96 -1.11
N GLY A 106 3.68 20.20 -0.77
CA GLY A 106 2.74 21.27 -0.40
C GLY A 106 2.15 21.12 1.01
N LEU A 107 2.96 20.63 1.95
CA LEU A 107 2.65 20.61 3.38
C LEU A 107 3.14 21.90 4.03
#